data_AF-A0A4S4M8K8-F1
#
_entry.id   AF-A0A4S4M8K8-F1
#
_cell.length_a   1.000
_cell.length_b   1.000
_cell.length_c   1.000
_cell.angle_alpha   90.00
_cell.angle_beta   90.00
_cell.angle_gamma   90.00
#
_symmetry.space_group_name_H-M   'P 1'
#
loop_
_entity.id
_entity.type
_entity.pdbx_description
1 polymer ?
#
loop_
_entity_poly.entity_id
_entity_poly.type
_entity_poly.pdbx_seq_one_letter_code
_entity_poly.pdbx_strand_id
1 'polypeptide(L)'
;MANVPPHQPLPIALPPQNVHYGTATMPQQPANPPTSHDLASASRFRHEVTMCRARGEANVTEDSIAESMKYERRLLNLAQTPQWAMNILQRIDKGVTKTSRIVATQHNYNVGAQAGLFEEVPFVDGTWPWNEFVDGPNNQQVQLPPLRSENDIRQLTLAQAYAYFRGYRPGQHMPVEGNALNTRISAIFVEIGRGDLA
;
A
#
# COMPACT_ATOMS: atom_id res chain seq x y z
N MET A 1 34.37 26.68 -20.28
CA MET A 1 33.19 25.95 -19.76
C MET A 1 32.84 26.56 -18.42
N ALA A 2 31.67 27.20 -18.27
CA ALA A 2 31.28 27.82 -17.02
C ALA A 2 30.76 26.75 -16.05
N ASN A 3 31.34 26.69 -14.86
CA ASN A 3 30.92 25.79 -13.78
C ASN A 3 29.59 26.30 -13.22
N VAL A 4 28.46 25.68 -13.56
CA VAL A 4 27.16 26.04 -12.98
C VAL A 4 27.20 25.61 -11.51
N PRO A 5 27.05 26.53 -10.54
CA PRO A 5 27.05 26.14 -9.14
C PRO A 5 25.89 25.18 -8.88
N PRO A 6 26.11 24.12 -8.07
CA PRO A 6 25.07 23.16 -7.76
C PRO A 6 23.87 23.88 -7.14
N HIS A 7 22.68 23.65 -7.69
CA HIS A 7 21.44 24.19 -7.16
C HIS A 7 21.25 23.68 -5.72
N GLN A 8 21.37 24.58 -4.74
CA GLN A 8 21.03 24.24 -3.36
C GLN A 8 19.51 23.98 -3.27
N PRO A 9 19.08 22.82 -2.74
CA PRO A 9 17.67 22.53 -2.58
C PRO A 9 17.01 23.54 -1.64
N LEU A 10 15.81 24.01 -2.01
CA LEU A 10 15.07 25.01 -1.25
C LEU A 10 14.83 24.53 0.20
N PRO A 11 14.92 25.43 1.19
CA PRO A 11 14.54 25.11 2.57
C PRO A 11 13.10 24.60 2.64
N ILE A 12 12.87 23.63 3.49
CA ILE A 12 11.55 23.03 3.66
C ILE A 12 10.68 23.98 4.47
N ALA A 13 9.58 24.45 3.90
CA ALA A 13 8.71 25.40 4.57
C ALA A 13 8.02 24.78 5.81
N LEU A 14 8.11 25.50 6.93
CA LEU A 14 7.38 25.20 8.18
C LEU A 14 5.85 25.26 7.97
N PRO A 15 5.06 24.74 8.93
CA PRO A 15 3.62 24.97 8.95
C PRO A 15 3.29 26.47 8.92
N PRO A 16 2.23 26.91 8.21
CA PRO A 16 1.87 28.33 8.14
C PRO A 16 1.62 28.94 9.53
N GLN A 17 2.33 30.02 9.87
CA GLN A 17 2.22 30.65 11.19
C GLN A 17 0.89 31.39 11.41
N ASN A 18 0.15 31.66 10.34
CA ASN A 18 -1.19 32.26 10.39
C ASN A 18 -2.29 31.23 10.74
N VAL A 19 -1.94 29.95 10.90
CA VAL A 19 -2.86 28.91 11.34
C VAL A 19 -2.66 28.65 12.83
N HIS A 20 -3.76 28.56 13.57
CA HIS A 20 -3.73 28.34 15.01
C HIS A 20 -3.63 26.83 15.33
N TYR A 21 -2.55 26.44 15.98
CA TYR A 21 -2.26 25.03 16.34
C TYR A 21 -2.55 24.71 17.82
N GLY A 22 -3.23 25.62 18.52
CA GLY A 22 -3.54 25.47 19.95
C GLY A 22 -2.27 25.56 20.80
N THR A 23 -2.17 24.69 21.80
CA THR A 23 -0.98 24.55 22.65
C THR A 23 0.14 23.69 22.04
N ALA A 24 -0.01 23.20 20.81
CA ALA A 24 1.01 22.40 20.14
C ALA A 24 2.30 23.19 19.89
N THR A 25 3.45 22.57 20.15
CA THR A 25 4.75 23.23 19.98
C THR A 25 5.14 23.25 18.50
N MET A 26 5.38 24.44 17.94
CA MET A 26 5.81 24.57 16.54
C MET A 26 7.16 23.85 16.31
N PRO A 27 7.27 23.00 15.28
CA PRO A 27 8.53 22.32 14.97
C PRO A 27 9.60 23.34 14.56
N GLN A 28 10.86 22.98 14.83
CA GLN A 28 12.01 23.74 14.35
C GLN A 28 12.21 23.53 12.84
N GLN A 29 12.97 24.43 12.20
CA GLN A 29 13.36 24.29 10.80
C GLN A 29 14.11 22.96 10.58
N PRO A 30 13.59 22.04 9.74
CA PRO A 30 14.22 20.74 9.51
C PRO A 30 15.54 20.86 8.76
N ALA A 31 16.38 19.83 8.88
CA ALA A 31 17.58 19.69 8.06
C ALA A 31 17.24 19.44 6.57
N ASN A 32 18.24 19.56 5.70
CA ASN A 32 18.12 19.28 4.26
C ASN A 32 19.24 18.33 3.80
N PRO A 33 18.98 17.02 3.60
CA PRO A 33 17.67 16.36 3.72
C PRO A 33 17.17 16.25 5.16
N PRO A 34 15.84 16.09 5.39
CA PRO A 34 15.29 15.83 6.71
C PRO A 34 15.91 14.62 7.40
N THR A 35 16.16 14.75 8.69
CA THR A 35 16.62 13.67 9.56
C THR A 35 15.45 12.90 10.18
N SER A 36 15.74 11.74 10.79
CA SER A 36 14.75 11.02 11.61
C SER A 36 14.19 11.87 12.76
N HIS A 37 14.98 12.80 13.30
CA HIS A 37 14.53 13.72 14.35
C HIS A 37 13.48 14.71 13.82
N ASP A 38 13.67 15.21 12.60
CA ASP A 38 12.71 16.11 11.94
C ASP A 38 11.36 15.40 11.71
N LEU A 39 11.41 14.15 11.26
CA LEU A 39 10.22 13.30 11.10
C LEU A 39 9.50 13.04 12.43
N ALA A 40 10.23 12.67 13.49
CA ALA A 40 9.66 12.45 14.81
C ALA A 40 9.03 13.73 15.37
N SER A 41 9.67 14.88 15.14
CA SER A 41 9.17 16.20 15.55
C SER A 41 7.89 16.56 14.81
N ALA A 42 7.82 16.33 13.50
CA ALA A 42 6.60 16.56 12.72
C ALA A 42 5.44 15.63 13.09
N SER A 43 5.73 14.36 13.35
CA SER A 43 4.70 13.40 13.79
C SER A 43 4.15 13.76 15.17
N ARG A 44 5.04 14.17 16.10
CA ARG A 44 4.65 14.70 17.40
C ARG A 44 3.79 15.96 17.25
N PHE A 45 4.21 16.91 16.41
CA PHE A 45 3.45 18.13 16.14
C PHE A 45 2.03 17.80 15.63
N ARG A 46 1.89 16.93 14.62
CA ARG A 46 0.57 16.48 14.12
C ARG A 46 -0.28 15.86 15.23
N HIS A 47 0.31 15.01 16.06
CA HIS A 47 -0.37 14.38 17.19
C HIS A 47 -0.85 15.43 18.21
N GLU A 48 0.02 16.37 18.60
CA GLU A 48 -0.33 17.46 19.52
C GLU A 48 -1.47 18.32 18.98
N VAL A 49 -1.45 18.70 17.70
CA VAL A 49 -2.55 19.45 17.05
C VAL A 49 -3.86 18.67 17.12
N THR A 50 -3.82 17.37 16.84
CA THR A 50 -5.00 16.49 16.93
C THR A 50 -5.53 16.42 18.36
N MET A 51 -4.64 16.33 19.35
CA MET A 51 -5.01 16.33 20.78
C MET A 51 -5.58 17.67 21.23
N CYS A 52 -5.04 18.81 20.79
CA CYS A 52 -5.60 20.13 21.08
C CYS A 52 -7.03 20.26 20.54
N ARG A 53 -7.28 19.76 19.32
CA ARG A 53 -8.64 19.69 18.76
C ARG A 53 -9.56 18.81 19.62
N ALA A 54 -9.11 17.61 19.98
CA ALA A 54 -9.89 16.68 20.79
C ALA A 54 -10.25 17.22 22.19
N ARG A 55 -9.40 18.09 22.75
CA ARG A 55 -9.67 18.81 24.02
C ARG A 55 -10.63 19.99 23.86
N GLY A 56 -11.02 20.35 22.64
CA GLY A 56 -11.91 21.48 22.37
C GLY A 56 -11.23 22.86 22.44
N GLU A 57 -9.93 22.94 22.18
CA GLU A 57 -9.26 24.26 22.07
C GLU A 57 -9.85 25.05 20.90
N ALA A 58 -10.53 26.17 21.21
CA ALA A 58 -11.42 26.89 20.29
C ALA A 58 -10.77 27.34 18.97
N ASN A 59 -9.46 27.56 18.98
CA ASN A 59 -8.72 28.08 17.83
C ASN A 59 -8.14 26.96 16.94
N VAL A 60 -8.24 25.68 17.34
CA VAL A 60 -7.77 24.57 16.50
C VAL A 60 -8.88 24.15 15.56
N THR A 61 -8.65 24.36 14.27
CA THR A 61 -9.60 24.06 13.19
C THR A 61 -9.22 22.79 12.44
N GLU A 62 -10.07 22.35 11.52
CA GLU A 62 -9.73 21.26 10.60
C GLU A 62 -8.55 21.63 9.70
N ASP A 63 -8.42 22.91 9.31
CA ASP A 63 -7.27 23.40 8.55
C ASP A 63 -5.96 23.25 9.34
N SER A 64 -5.99 23.43 10.67
CA SER A 64 -4.83 23.19 11.53
C SER A 64 -4.36 21.74 11.45
N ILE A 65 -5.30 20.78 11.47
CA ILE A 65 -5.00 19.36 11.31
C ILE A 65 -4.46 19.10 9.90
N ALA A 66 -5.13 19.60 8.87
CA ALA A 66 -4.73 19.43 7.48
C ALA A 66 -3.31 19.98 7.21
N GLU A 67 -2.98 21.17 7.69
CA GLU A 67 -1.65 21.76 7.53
C GLU A 67 -0.57 20.98 8.29
N SER A 68 -0.88 20.46 9.48
CA SER A 68 0.06 19.59 10.22
C SER A 68 0.33 18.27 9.49
N MET A 69 -0.68 17.68 8.84
CA MET A 69 -0.55 16.49 7.99
C MET A 69 0.26 16.79 6.72
N LYS A 70 -0.03 17.91 6.04
CA LYS A 70 0.73 18.34 4.86
C LYS A 70 2.21 18.57 5.20
N TYR A 71 2.51 19.12 6.38
CA TYR A 71 3.88 19.29 6.84
C TYR A 71 4.59 17.94 7.07
N GLU A 72 3.99 17.02 7.84
CA GLU A 72 4.57 15.68 8.06
C GLU A 72 4.79 14.94 6.73
N ARG A 73 3.81 14.99 5.81
CA ARG A 73 3.92 14.35 4.49
C ARG A 73 5.03 14.97 3.64
N ARG A 74 5.21 16.29 3.67
CA ARG A 74 6.34 16.96 2.96
C ARG A 74 7.68 16.44 3.47
N LEU A 75 7.85 16.29 4.79
CA LEU A 75 9.09 15.74 5.32
C LEU A 75 9.28 14.27 4.97
N LEU A 76 8.23 13.45 5.02
CA LEU A 76 8.32 12.04 4.61
C LEU A 76 8.76 11.90 3.15
N ASN A 77 8.29 12.78 2.26
CA ASN A 77 8.68 12.74 0.85
C ASN A 77 10.13 13.21 0.61
N LEU A 78 10.67 14.06 1.48
CA LEU A 78 12.01 14.66 1.34
C LEU A 78 13.08 13.93 2.13
N ALA A 79 12.69 13.26 3.22
CA ALA A 79 13.58 12.40 3.97
C ALA A 79 14.05 11.28 3.04
N GLN A 80 15.37 11.16 2.89
CA GLN A 80 15.91 9.88 2.43
C GLN A 80 15.56 8.88 3.53
N THR A 81 14.50 8.09 3.31
CA THR A 81 14.03 7.15 4.33
C THR A 81 15.20 6.26 4.72
N PRO A 82 15.71 6.38 5.96
CA PRO A 82 16.87 5.59 6.35
C PRO A 82 16.57 4.11 6.15
N GLN A 83 17.56 3.32 5.77
CA GLN A 83 17.33 1.90 5.45
C GLN A 83 16.61 1.15 6.57
N TRP A 84 16.90 1.47 7.84
CA TRP A 84 16.21 0.86 8.99
C TRP A 84 14.71 1.20 9.03
N ALA A 85 14.31 2.41 8.63
CA ALA A 85 12.92 2.84 8.58
C ALA A 85 12.19 2.17 7.39
N MET A 86 12.85 2.08 6.24
CA MET A 86 12.34 1.27 5.12
C MET A 86 12.12 -0.19 5.53
N ASN A 87 13.03 -0.77 6.31
CA ASN A 87 12.88 -2.13 6.81
C ASN A 87 11.68 -2.27 7.77
N ILE A 88 11.40 -1.27 8.62
CA ILE A 88 10.21 -1.28 9.49
C ILE A 88 8.94 -1.15 8.66
N LEU A 89 8.88 -0.23 7.72
CA LEU A 89 7.72 -0.06 6.83
C LEU A 89 7.43 -1.34 6.06
N GLN A 90 8.45 -1.96 5.46
CA GLN A 90 8.31 -3.25 4.79
C GLN A 90 7.82 -4.37 5.73
N ARG A 91 8.19 -4.35 7.02
CA ARG A 91 7.68 -5.32 8.00
C ARG A 91 6.21 -5.06 8.35
N ILE A 92 5.82 -3.79 8.48
CA ILE A 92 4.43 -3.40 8.71
C ILE A 92 3.59 -3.79 7.51
N ASP A 93 4.01 -3.44 6.29
CA ASP A 93 3.32 -3.79 5.04
C ASP A 93 3.16 -5.30 4.92
N LYS A 94 4.21 -6.09 5.18
CA LYS A 94 4.11 -7.56 5.22
C LYS A 94 3.09 -8.06 6.25
N GLY A 95 3.03 -7.43 7.42
CA GLY A 95 2.06 -7.75 8.46
C GLY A 95 0.62 -7.46 8.02
N VAL A 96 0.39 -6.28 7.44
CA VAL A 96 -0.91 -5.85 6.91
C VAL A 96 -1.36 -6.74 5.76
N THR A 97 -0.46 -7.06 4.82
CA THR A 97 -0.72 -7.99 3.71
C THR A 97 -1.14 -9.35 4.23
N LYS A 98 -0.41 -9.91 5.20
CA LYS A 98 -0.74 -11.22 5.78
C LYS A 98 -2.14 -11.22 6.41
N THR A 99 -2.46 -10.20 7.22
CA THR A 99 -3.78 -10.08 7.84
C THR A 99 -4.88 -9.90 6.79
N SER A 100 -4.66 -9.05 5.79
CA SER A 100 -5.63 -8.79 4.70
C SER A 100 -5.91 -10.07 3.91
N ARG A 101 -4.88 -10.85 3.57
CA ARG A 101 -5.05 -12.16 2.92
C ARG A 101 -5.89 -13.10 3.77
N ILE A 102 -5.62 -13.21 5.07
CA ILE A 102 -6.39 -14.11 5.97
C ILE A 102 -7.87 -13.69 6.05
N VAL A 103 -8.14 -12.40 6.19
CA VAL A 103 -9.53 -11.90 6.26
C VAL A 103 -10.27 -12.17 4.96
N ALA A 104 -9.68 -11.81 3.82
CA ALA A 104 -10.30 -11.99 2.51
C ALA A 104 -10.49 -13.48 2.15
N THR A 105 -9.51 -14.34 2.43
CA THR A 105 -9.65 -15.78 2.17
C THR A 105 -10.69 -16.42 3.09
N GLN A 106 -10.76 -16.01 4.36
CA GLN A 106 -11.79 -16.47 5.29
C GLN A 106 -13.19 -16.01 4.86
N HIS A 107 -13.32 -14.77 4.39
CA HIS A 107 -14.56 -14.27 3.79
C HIS A 107 -14.95 -15.10 2.57
N ASN A 108 -14.07 -15.29 1.60
CA ASN A 108 -14.33 -16.09 0.39
C ASN A 108 -14.70 -17.54 0.72
N TYR A 109 -14.05 -18.15 1.72
CA TYR A 109 -14.40 -19.46 2.22
C TYR A 109 -15.85 -19.49 2.73
N ASN A 110 -16.22 -18.51 3.56
CA ASN A 110 -17.53 -18.40 4.18
C ASN A 110 -18.65 -18.01 3.21
N VAL A 111 -18.36 -17.18 2.20
CA VAL A 111 -19.34 -16.75 1.19
C VAL A 111 -19.94 -17.96 0.48
N GLY A 112 -19.13 -18.99 0.18
CA GLY A 112 -19.62 -20.34 -0.16
C GLY A 112 -20.84 -20.37 -1.09
N ALA A 113 -21.73 -21.35 -0.88
CA ALA A 113 -22.96 -21.52 -1.67
C ALA A 113 -24.00 -20.36 -1.54
N GLN A 114 -23.68 -19.29 -0.79
CA GLN A 114 -24.51 -18.10 -0.70
C GLN A 114 -24.13 -17.12 -1.82
N ALA A 115 -25.10 -16.36 -2.33
CA ALA A 115 -24.94 -15.48 -3.50
C ALA A 115 -24.06 -14.22 -3.26
N GLY A 116 -23.07 -14.29 -2.36
CA GLY A 116 -22.13 -13.20 -2.09
C GLY A 116 -21.00 -13.13 -3.12
N LEU A 117 -20.36 -11.96 -3.21
CA LEU A 117 -19.16 -11.76 -4.04
C LEU A 117 -17.90 -12.09 -3.25
N PHE A 118 -16.91 -12.66 -3.93
CA PHE A 118 -15.57 -12.81 -3.39
C PHE A 118 -14.93 -11.44 -3.15
N GLU A 119 -14.20 -11.33 -2.05
CA GLU A 119 -13.26 -10.26 -1.77
C GLU A 119 -11.94 -10.52 -2.50
N GLU A 120 -11.29 -9.42 -2.84
CA GLU A 120 -9.97 -9.44 -3.45
C GLU A 120 -8.93 -9.93 -2.43
N VAL A 121 -8.07 -10.84 -2.86
CA VAL A 121 -6.96 -11.34 -2.05
C VAL A 121 -5.67 -10.73 -2.61
N PRO A 122 -4.93 -9.92 -1.85
CA PRO A 122 -3.70 -9.32 -2.37
C PRO A 122 -2.64 -10.41 -2.62
N PHE A 123 -1.72 -10.17 -3.56
CA PHE A 123 -0.59 -11.04 -3.83
C PHE A 123 0.36 -11.15 -2.61
N VAL A 124 1.33 -12.07 -2.70
CA VAL A 124 2.28 -12.33 -1.60
C VAL A 124 3.14 -11.10 -1.28
N ASP A 125 3.38 -10.24 -2.26
CA ASP A 125 4.09 -8.97 -2.09
C ASP A 125 3.21 -7.83 -1.54
N GLY A 126 1.90 -8.05 -1.39
CA GLY A 126 0.93 -7.07 -0.90
C GLY A 126 0.24 -6.23 -1.97
N THR A 127 0.58 -6.42 -3.25
CA THR A 127 -0.11 -5.73 -4.34
C THR A 127 -1.52 -6.30 -4.54
N TRP A 128 -2.46 -5.42 -4.89
CA TRP A 128 -3.85 -5.79 -5.16
C TRP A 128 -3.97 -6.17 -6.64
N PRO A 129 -4.37 -7.41 -6.98
CA PRO A 129 -4.31 -7.88 -8.36
C PRO A 129 -5.32 -7.26 -9.34
N TRP A 130 -6.48 -6.80 -8.89
CA TRP A 130 -7.60 -6.46 -9.77
C TRP A 130 -7.37 -5.15 -10.52
N ASN A 131 -7.68 -5.17 -11.82
CA ASN A 131 -7.55 -4.05 -12.76
C ASN A 131 -6.11 -3.55 -12.98
N GLU A 132 -5.11 -4.23 -12.41
CA GLU A 132 -3.70 -3.95 -12.63
C GLU A 132 -3.19 -4.59 -13.92
N PHE A 133 -2.19 -3.95 -14.53
CA PHE A 133 -1.40 -4.52 -15.60
C PHE A 133 -0.15 -5.17 -15.02
N VAL A 134 0.04 -6.46 -15.30
CA VAL A 134 1.18 -7.23 -14.78
C VAL A 134 1.85 -8.03 -15.89
N ASP A 135 3.07 -8.48 -15.61
CA ASP A 135 3.83 -9.33 -16.51
C ASP A 135 3.19 -10.71 -16.68
N GLY A 136 2.72 -10.95 -17.90
CA GLY A 136 2.22 -12.23 -18.38
C GLY A 136 3.30 -13.11 -19.02
N PRO A 137 2.89 -14.17 -19.74
CA PRO A 137 3.84 -15.01 -20.48
C PRO A 137 4.54 -14.18 -21.57
N ASN A 138 5.83 -14.49 -21.82
CA ASN A 138 6.65 -13.83 -22.83
C ASN A 138 6.76 -12.29 -22.68
N ASN A 139 6.72 -11.79 -21.44
CA ASN A 139 6.77 -10.35 -21.11
C ASN A 139 5.60 -9.54 -21.69
N GLN A 140 4.49 -10.18 -22.05
CA GLN A 140 3.29 -9.47 -22.45
C GLN A 140 2.61 -8.85 -21.22
N GLN A 141 2.21 -7.57 -21.31
CA GLN A 141 1.37 -6.95 -20.27
C GLN A 141 -0.04 -7.54 -20.33
N VAL A 142 -0.54 -8.01 -19.19
CA VAL A 142 -1.86 -8.62 -19.05
C VAL A 142 -2.65 -7.83 -18.01
N GLN A 143 -3.84 -7.36 -18.38
CA GLN A 143 -4.77 -6.78 -17.43
C GLN A 143 -5.50 -7.89 -16.68
N LEU A 144 -5.48 -7.82 -15.35
CA LEU A 144 -6.12 -8.79 -14.48
C LEU A 144 -7.58 -8.41 -14.20
N PRO A 145 -8.56 -9.26 -14.58
CA PRO A 145 -9.97 -9.00 -14.31
C PRO A 145 -10.31 -9.32 -12.85
N PRO A 146 -11.27 -8.61 -12.21
CA PRO A 146 -11.73 -8.98 -10.87
C PRO A 146 -12.21 -10.43 -10.75
N LEU A 147 -11.83 -11.11 -9.68
CA LEU A 147 -12.23 -12.50 -9.37
C LEU A 147 -13.37 -12.52 -8.34
N ARG A 148 -14.54 -12.01 -8.69
CA ARG A 148 -15.66 -11.81 -7.75
C ARG A 148 -16.54 -13.05 -7.56
N SER A 149 -16.33 -14.07 -8.38
CA SER A 149 -17.11 -15.31 -8.38
C SER A 149 -16.28 -16.49 -8.89
N GLU A 150 -16.78 -17.71 -8.69
CA GLU A 150 -16.21 -18.91 -9.29
C GLU A 150 -16.14 -18.80 -10.82
N ASN A 151 -17.20 -18.25 -11.43
CA ASN A 151 -17.28 -18.09 -12.87
C ASN A 151 -16.18 -17.16 -13.40
N ASP A 152 -15.86 -16.07 -12.71
CA ASP A 152 -14.79 -15.16 -13.14
C ASP A 152 -13.42 -15.88 -13.22
N ILE A 153 -13.17 -16.80 -12.29
CA ILE A 153 -11.92 -17.57 -12.23
C ILE A 153 -11.89 -18.61 -13.35
N ARG A 154 -13.01 -19.30 -13.60
CA ARG A 154 -13.11 -20.30 -14.68
C ARG A 154 -13.04 -19.68 -16.07
N GLN A 155 -13.40 -18.40 -16.21
CA GLN A 155 -13.34 -17.65 -17.46
C GLN A 155 -11.98 -16.99 -17.71
N LEU A 156 -10.99 -17.17 -16.82
CA LEU A 156 -9.65 -16.62 -17.04
C LEU A 156 -9.02 -17.19 -18.31
N THR A 157 -8.42 -16.30 -19.10
CA THR A 157 -7.56 -16.71 -20.20
C THR A 157 -6.27 -17.34 -19.68
N LEU A 158 -5.56 -18.09 -20.53
CA LEU A 158 -4.28 -18.69 -20.17
C LEU A 158 -3.25 -17.66 -19.65
N ALA A 159 -3.23 -16.47 -20.24
CA ALA A 159 -2.33 -15.38 -19.86
C ALA A 159 -2.70 -14.77 -18.50
N GLN A 160 -4.00 -14.58 -18.22
CA GLN A 160 -4.47 -14.08 -16.93
C GLN A 160 -4.25 -15.11 -15.82
N ALA A 161 -4.56 -16.39 -16.06
CA ALA A 161 -4.29 -17.46 -15.10
C ALA A 161 -2.80 -17.62 -14.81
N TYR A 162 -1.93 -17.43 -15.82
CA TYR A 162 -0.48 -17.35 -15.62
C TYR A 162 -0.09 -16.21 -14.67
N ALA A 163 -0.59 -15.00 -14.93
CA ALA A 163 -0.28 -13.80 -14.16
C ALA A 163 -0.76 -13.91 -12.71
N TYR A 164 -2.00 -14.36 -12.48
CA TYR A 164 -2.52 -14.65 -11.14
C TYR A 164 -1.68 -15.71 -10.41
N PHE A 165 -1.34 -16.82 -11.08
CA PHE A 165 -0.51 -17.86 -10.47
C PHE A 165 0.86 -17.31 -10.05
N ARG A 166 1.51 -16.49 -10.89
CA ARG A 166 2.80 -15.86 -10.57
C ARG A 166 2.72 -14.97 -9.34
N GLY A 167 1.67 -14.15 -9.25
CA GLY A 167 1.49 -13.23 -8.11
C GLY A 167 1.18 -13.95 -6.79
N TYR A 168 0.36 -15.01 -6.83
CA TYR A 168 0.04 -15.78 -5.62
C TYR A 168 1.12 -16.79 -5.22
N ARG A 169 1.87 -17.34 -6.18
CA ARG A 169 2.88 -18.38 -5.95
C ARG A 169 4.24 -18.01 -6.55
N PRO A 170 4.84 -16.90 -6.09
CA PRO A 170 6.13 -16.45 -6.61
C PRO A 170 7.19 -17.53 -6.37
N GLY A 171 7.98 -17.83 -7.40
CA GLY A 171 9.06 -18.82 -7.35
C GLY A 171 8.64 -20.29 -7.54
N GLN A 172 7.34 -20.62 -7.57
CA GLN A 172 6.91 -21.97 -7.91
C GLN A 172 7.08 -22.23 -9.42
N HIS A 173 7.38 -23.49 -9.77
CA HIS A 173 7.50 -23.92 -11.16
C HIS A 173 6.15 -23.74 -11.88
N MET A 174 6.15 -23.05 -13.01
CA MET A 174 4.95 -22.82 -13.79
C MET A 174 4.47 -24.12 -14.44
N PRO A 175 3.21 -24.54 -14.28
CA PRO A 175 2.68 -25.66 -15.03
C PRO A 175 2.73 -25.36 -16.54
N VAL A 176 3.44 -26.18 -17.33
CA VAL A 176 3.62 -25.98 -18.79
C VAL A 176 3.01 -27.08 -19.66
N GLU A 177 2.53 -28.17 -19.05
CA GLU A 177 2.00 -29.34 -19.77
C GLU A 177 0.52 -29.17 -20.14
N GLY A 178 -0.05 -30.13 -20.90
CA GLY A 178 -1.36 -30.06 -21.58
C GLY A 178 -2.60 -29.74 -20.74
N ASN A 179 -2.45 -29.55 -19.42
CA ASN A 179 -3.52 -29.08 -18.51
C ASN A 179 -3.15 -27.80 -17.72
N ALA A 180 -2.19 -27.01 -18.22
CA ALA A 180 -1.64 -25.85 -17.51
C ALA A 180 -2.69 -24.84 -17.02
N LEU A 181 -3.73 -24.57 -17.81
CA LEU A 181 -4.81 -23.66 -17.43
C LEU A 181 -5.54 -24.16 -16.18
N ASN A 182 -6.02 -25.41 -16.20
CA ASN A 182 -6.77 -25.96 -15.07
C ASN A 182 -5.90 -26.08 -13.83
N THR A 183 -4.64 -26.52 -13.95
CA THR A 183 -3.72 -26.57 -12.81
C THR A 183 -3.52 -25.20 -12.17
N ARG A 184 -3.42 -24.13 -12.99
CA ARG A 184 -3.30 -22.75 -12.48
C ARG A 184 -4.61 -22.28 -11.85
N ILE A 185 -5.76 -22.56 -12.46
CA ILE A 185 -7.09 -22.25 -11.92
C ILE A 185 -7.29 -22.91 -10.55
N SER A 186 -7.01 -24.21 -10.42
CA SER A 186 -7.10 -24.93 -9.15
C SER A 186 -6.18 -24.32 -8.09
N ALA A 187 -4.96 -23.92 -8.46
CA ALA A 187 -4.07 -23.22 -7.54
C ALA A 187 -4.62 -21.84 -7.13
N ILE A 188 -5.20 -21.07 -8.05
CA ILE A 188 -5.83 -19.78 -7.74
C ILE A 188 -6.98 -19.97 -6.76
N PHE A 189 -7.85 -20.96 -6.97
CA PHE A 189 -8.93 -21.30 -6.03
C PHE A 189 -8.40 -21.54 -4.62
N VAL A 190 -7.33 -22.33 -4.47
CA VAL A 190 -6.69 -22.55 -3.15
C VAL A 190 -6.22 -21.24 -2.53
N GLU A 191 -5.53 -20.39 -3.30
CA GLU A 191 -4.93 -19.14 -2.79
C GLU A 191 -5.96 -18.08 -2.39
N ILE A 192 -7.16 -18.11 -2.96
CA ILE A 192 -8.23 -17.17 -2.61
C ILE A 192 -9.19 -17.71 -1.53
N GLY A 193 -8.91 -18.87 -0.94
CA GLY A 193 -9.75 -19.48 0.11
C GLY A 193 -10.91 -20.34 -0.41
N ARG A 194 -10.86 -20.79 -1.67
CA ARG A 194 -11.88 -21.61 -2.35
C ARG A 194 -11.34 -22.98 -2.80
N GLY A 195 -10.42 -23.57 -2.03
CA GLY A 195 -9.81 -24.86 -2.36
C GLY A 195 -10.79 -26.04 -2.46
N ASP A 196 -12.02 -25.87 -1.97
CA ASP A 196 -13.14 -26.79 -2.13
C ASP A 196 -13.70 -26.86 -3.57
N LEU A 197 -13.43 -25.84 -4.39
CA LEU A 197 -13.85 -25.74 -5.80
C LEU A 197 -12.74 -26.10 -6.80
N ALA A 198 -11.55 -26.43 -6.29
CA ALA A 198 -10.32 -26.63 -7.05
C ALA A 198 -10.27 -27.96 -7.80
#